data_AF-R9JJ02-F1
#
_entry.id   AF-R9JJ02-F1
#
_cell.length_a   1.000
_cell.length_b   1.000
_cell.length_c   1.000
_cell.angle_alpha   90.00
_cell.angle_beta   90.00
_cell.angle_gamma   90.00
#
_symmetry.space_group_name_H-M   'P 1'
#
loop_
_entity.id
_entity.type
_entity.pdbx_description
1 polymer ?
#
loop_
_entity_poly.entity_id
_entity_poly.type
_entity_poly.pdbx_seq_one_letter_code
_entity_poly.pdbx_strand_id
1 'polypeptide(L)'
;MAIWNPWRGCHRYSAGCKFCYIHKGDYKKGIDTNIIKQTEKFYAPIEKNKNGTYKMKSGQMVYVCFSSDFLIEDADKWRTECWEMIRERSDLHFLFLTKRIERFLDCVPHDWESGYENVTVGCTVENQENADYRLHIFSSLPIRHKNIISHNVHFEFRQCGTHFIKDDKLYTLKGRDLCNQAKKASINF
;
A
#
# COMPACT_ATOMS: atom_id res chain seq x y z
N MET A 1 -13.01 -1.99 -12.32
CA MET A 1 -12.00 -1.96 -11.24
C MET A 1 -11.52 -3.38 -11.02
N ALA A 2 -10.23 -3.67 -11.19
CA ALA A 2 -9.70 -5.01 -10.96
C ALA A 2 -9.31 -5.14 -9.47
N ILE A 3 -9.77 -6.20 -8.80
CA ILE A 3 -9.42 -6.49 -7.41
C ILE A 3 -8.81 -7.88 -7.38
N TRP A 4 -7.70 -8.03 -6.67
CA TRP A 4 -7.05 -9.29 -6.44
C TRP A 4 -6.84 -9.53 -4.95
N ASN A 5 -7.51 -10.55 -4.41
CA ASN A 5 -7.39 -10.94 -3.01
C ASN A 5 -6.80 -12.35 -2.95
N PRO A 6 -5.47 -12.50 -2.96
CA PRO A 6 -4.81 -13.81 -2.93
C PRO A 6 -5.11 -14.58 -1.63
N TRP A 7 -5.39 -13.87 -0.54
CA TRP A 7 -5.88 -14.41 0.72
C TRP A 7 -6.99 -13.52 1.31
N ARG A 8 -7.68 -14.09 2.29
CA ARG A 8 -8.73 -13.43 3.09
C ARG A 8 -8.46 -13.61 4.57
N GLY A 9 -9.12 -12.79 5.38
CA GLY A 9 -8.90 -12.72 6.83
C GLY A 9 -7.90 -11.62 7.18
N CYS A 10 -7.92 -11.17 8.42
CA CYS A 10 -7.00 -10.17 8.94
C CYS A 10 -7.03 -10.21 10.47
N HIS A 11 -5.90 -9.92 11.10
CA HIS A 11 -5.84 -9.64 12.53
C HIS A 11 -6.00 -8.14 12.75
N ARG A 12 -6.90 -7.77 13.68
CA ARG A 12 -7.03 -6.38 14.13
C ARG A 12 -5.66 -5.89 14.59
N TYR A 13 -5.23 -4.75 14.07
CA TYR A 13 -3.86 -4.28 14.25
C TYR A 13 -3.78 -2.98 15.04
N SER A 14 -4.72 -2.06 14.82
CA SER A 14 -4.69 -0.74 15.46
C SER A 14 -6.09 -0.15 15.63
N ALA A 15 -6.19 1.06 16.18
CA ALA A 15 -7.45 1.75 16.44
C ALA A 15 -8.35 1.85 15.19
N GLY A 16 -7.76 1.97 14.01
CA GLY A 16 -8.45 2.01 12.73
C GLY A 16 -9.23 0.73 12.40
N CYS A 17 -8.96 -0.38 13.10
CA CYS A 17 -9.71 -1.62 12.91
C CYS A 17 -11.07 -1.61 13.61
N LYS A 18 -11.35 -0.68 14.55
CA LYS A 18 -12.59 -0.64 15.35
C LYS A 18 -13.85 -0.79 14.48
N PHE A 19 -13.92 -0.07 13.36
CA PHE A 19 -15.04 -0.08 12.42
C PHE A 19 -14.73 -0.73 11.06
N CYS A 20 -13.73 -1.62 11.02
CA CYS A 20 -13.32 -2.29 9.80
C CYS A 20 -14.47 -3.04 9.13
N TYR A 21 -14.71 -2.75 7.85
CA TYR A 21 -15.77 -3.36 7.07
C TYR A 21 -15.58 -4.86 6.86
N ILE A 22 -14.33 -5.35 6.82
CA ILE A 22 -14.03 -6.80 6.69
C ILE A 22 -14.57 -7.52 7.92
N HIS A 23 -14.12 -7.12 9.11
CA HIS A 23 -14.59 -7.72 10.36
C HIS A 23 -16.10 -7.59 10.55
N LYS A 24 -16.68 -6.43 10.27
CA LYS A 24 -18.13 -6.21 10.40
C LYS A 24 -18.93 -7.04 9.38
N GLY A 25 -18.44 -7.13 8.15
CA GLY A 25 -19.10 -7.84 7.05
C GLY A 25 -19.02 -9.36 7.19
N ASP A 26 -17.86 -9.89 7.56
CA ASP A 26 -17.63 -11.32 7.72
C ASP A 26 -18.23 -11.85 9.03
N TYR A 27 -18.28 -11.05 10.10
CA TYR A 27 -19.01 -11.41 11.32
C TYR A 27 -20.49 -11.70 11.04
N LYS A 28 -21.15 -10.88 10.20
CA LYS A 28 -22.55 -11.12 9.78
C LYS A 28 -22.75 -12.43 9.01
N LYS A 29 -21.67 -13.00 8.48
CA LYS A 29 -21.67 -14.28 7.74
C LYS A 29 -21.17 -15.45 8.59
N GLY A 30 -20.90 -15.23 9.89
CA GLY A 30 -20.33 -16.25 10.78
C GLY A 30 -18.90 -16.65 10.44
N ILE A 31 -18.14 -15.78 9.76
CA ILE A 31 -16.78 -16.07 9.33
C ILE A 31 -15.80 -15.46 10.32
N ASP A 32 -14.93 -16.29 10.90
CA ASP A 32 -13.81 -15.82 11.72
C ASP A 32 -12.68 -15.27 10.84
N THR A 33 -12.52 -13.96 10.90
CA THR A 33 -11.48 -13.23 10.17
C THR A 33 -10.07 -13.46 10.69
N ASN A 34 -9.89 -14.01 11.91
CA ASN A 34 -8.56 -14.33 12.42
C ASN A 34 -7.98 -15.60 11.77
N ILE A 35 -8.76 -16.32 10.97
CA ILE A 35 -8.25 -17.46 10.22
C ILE A 35 -7.88 -16.99 8.82
N ILE A 36 -6.59 -16.83 8.58
CA ILE A 36 -6.08 -16.37 7.30
C ILE A 36 -6.03 -17.57 6.34
N LYS A 37 -6.67 -17.42 5.18
CA LYS A 37 -6.78 -18.49 4.17
C LYS A 37 -6.48 -17.94 2.79
N GLN A 38 -5.71 -18.70 2.02
CA GLN A 38 -5.57 -18.48 0.58
C GLN A 38 -6.94 -18.60 -0.09
N THR A 39 -7.19 -17.80 -1.13
CA THR A 39 -8.43 -17.86 -1.90
C THR A 39 -8.22 -18.61 -3.21
N GLU A 40 -9.33 -19.05 -3.82
CA GLU A 40 -9.32 -19.62 -5.18
C GLU A 40 -8.84 -18.63 -6.25
N LYS A 41 -8.74 -17.34 -5.92
CA LYS A 41 -8.26 -16.27 -6.80
C LYS A 41 -6.77 -15.96 -6.61
N PHE A 42 -6.03 -16.85 -5.97
CA PHE A 42 -4.59 -16.69 -5.77
C PHE A 42 -3.86 -16.39 -7.08
N TYR A 43 -4.08 -17.18 -8.13
CA TYR A 43 -3.40 -17.03 -9.43
C TYR A 43 -4.09 -16.05 -10.40
N ALA A 44 -5.07 -15.26 -9.96
CA ALA A 44 -5.90 -14.43 -10.83
C ALA A 44 -5.12 -13.47 -11.78
N PRO A 45 -3.98 -12.87 -11.40
CA PRO A 45 -3.21 -12.01 -12.29
C PRO A 45 -2.66 -12.75 -13.51
N ILE A 46 -2.32 -14.02 -13.40
CA ILE A 46 -1.72 -14.80 -14.49
C ILE A 46 -2.70 -15.75 -15.16
N GLU A 47 -3.96 -15.80 -14.70
CA GLU A 47 -5.00 -16.57 -15.38
C GLU A 47 -5.19 -16.10 -16.83
N LYS A 48 -5.19 -17.07 -17.75
CA LYS A 48 -5.38 -16.85 -19.19
C LYS A 48 -6.73 -17.39 -19.67
N ASN A 49 -7.27 -16.77 -20.70
CA ASN A 49 -8.39 -17.28 -21.48
C ASN A 49 -7.94 -18.47 -22.36
N LYS A 50 -8.89 -19.18 -22.96
CA LYS A 50 -8.59 -20.29 -23.89
C LYS A 50 -7.70 -19.87 -25.08
N ASN A 51 -7.75 -18.59 -25.47
CA ASN A 51 -6.94 -18.02 -26.54
C ASN A 51 -5.53 -17.56 -26.08
N GLY A 52 -5.12 -17.88 -24.85
CA GLY A 52 -3.79 -17.54 -24.31
C GLY A 52 -3.64 -16.11 -23.78
N THR A 53 -4.65 -15.25 -23.93
CA THR A 53 -4.61 -13.86 -23.42
C THR A 53 -4.90 -13.81 -21.92
N TYR A 54 -4.24 -12.93 -21.17
CA TYR A 54 -4.54 -12.71 -19.76
C TYR A 54 -5.99 -12.26 -19.56
N LYS A 55 -6.66 -12.79 -18.52
CA LYS A 55 -8.01 -12.38 -18.16
C LYS A 55 -8.06 -10.94 -17.65
N MET A 56 -7.08 -10.54 -16.83
CA MET A 56 -6.90 -9.14 -16.44
C MET A 56 -6.28 -8.35 -17.60
N LYS A 57 -6.96 -7.31 -18.06
CA LYS A 57 -6.53 -6.51 -19.22
C LYS A 57 -5.33 -5.65 -18.85
N SER A 58 -4.38 -5.52 -19.77
CA SER A 58 -3.24 -4.60 -19.65
C SER A 58 -3.69 -3.15 -19.38
N GLY A 59 -2.85 -2.38 -18.70
CA GLY A 59 -3.06 -0.97 -18.35
C GLY A 59 -4.04 -0.74 -17.20
N GLN A 60 -4.45 -1.78 -16.48
CA GLN A 60 -5.40 -1.66 -15.37
C GLN A 60 -4.69 -1.46 -14.02
N MET A 61 -5.32 -0.65 -13.16
CA MET A 61 -5.04 -0.63 -11.72
C MET A 61 -5.69 -1.85 -11.04
N VAL A 62 -4.90 -2.59 -10.27
CA VAL A 62 -5.29 -3.78 -9.50
C VAL A 62 -5.17 -3.49 -8.02
N TYR A 63 -6.30 -3.56 -7.32
CA TYR A 63 -6.37 -3.36 -5.87
C TYR A 63 -6.10 -4.69 -5.17
N VAL A 64 -4.98 -4.77 -4.45
CA VAL A 64 -4.47 -6.00 -3.83
C VAL A 64 -4.80 -6.04 -2.35
N CYS A 65 -5.36 -7.16 -1.89
CA CYS A 65 -5.72 -7.42 -0.49
C CYS A 65 -6.73 -6.41 0.10
N PHE A 66 -7.72 -5.97 -0.67
CA PHE A 66 -8.85 -5.16 -0.18
C PHE A 66 -9.87 -5.99 0.64
N SER A 67 -9.57 -7.25 0.93
CA SER A 67 -10.23 -8.08 1.95
C SER A 67 -9.25 -8.67 2.97
N SER A 68 -8.04 -8.11 3.07
CA SER A 68 -7.00 -8.52 4.01
C SER A 68 -5.97 -7.39 4.21
N ASP A 69 -4.73 -7.71 4.56
CA ASP A 69 -3.55 -6.85 4.52
C ASP A 69 -2.44 -7.64 3.79
N PHE A 70 -1.73 -7.01 2.85
CA PHE A 70 -0.72 -7.72 2.04
C PHE A 70 0.54 -8.06 2.86
N LEU A 71 0.81 -7.32 3.93
CA LEU A 71 1.97 -7.50 4.80
C LEU A 71 1.64 -8.32 6.07
N ILE A 72 0.50 -9.01 6.10
CA ILE A 72 0.14 -9.90 7.21
C ILE A 72 1.06 -11.14 7.23
N GLU A 73 1.45 -11.55 8.42
CA GLU A 73 2.48 -12.57 8.69
C GLU A 73 2.08 -13.95 8.19
N ASP A 74 0.81 -14.31 8.38
CA ASP A 74 0.23 -15.59 7.97
C ASP A 74 0.34 -15.86 6.46
N ALA A 75 0.52 -14.78 5.67
CA ALA A 75 0.67 -14.85 4.23
C ALA A 75 2.13 -14.97 3.76
N ASP A 76 3.13 -14.98 4.67
CA ASP A 76 4.55 -15.08 4.34
C ASP A 76 4.83 -16.27 3.41
N LYS A 77 4.23 -17.42 3.71
CA LYS A 77 4.34 -18.66 2.93
C LYS A 77 3.82 -18.59 1.49
N TRP A 78 3.04 -17.57 1.13
CA TRP A 78 2.46 -17.40 -0.20
C TRP A 78 2.96 -16.15 -0.92
N ARG A 79 3.56 -15.20 -0.20
CA ARG A 79 3.82 -13.86 -0.73
C ARG A 79 4.87 -13.85 -1.84
N THR A 80 5.85 -14.74 -1.79
CA THR A 80 6.88 -14.87 -2.83
C THR A 80 6.25 -15.08 -4.21
N GLU A 81 5.31 -16.02 -4.35
CA GLU A 81 4.59 -16.26 -5.61
C GLU A 81 3.74 -15.05 -6.03
N CYS A 82 3.21 -14.28 -5.08
CA CYS A 82 2.51 -13.04 -5.41
C CYS A 82 3.44 -12.01 -6.03
N TRP A 83 4.67 -11.89 -5.55
CA TRP A 83 5.67 -10.99 -6.15
C TRP A 83 6.11 -11.45 -7.54
N GLU A 84 6.21 -12.75 -7.77
CA GLU A 84 6.47 -13.31 -9.11
C GLU A 84 5.36 -12.94 -10.09
N MET A 85 4.09 -13.07 -9.68
CA MET A 85 2.94 -12.66 -10.50
C MET A 85 2.90 -11.15 -10.76
N ILE A 86 3.26 -10.32 -9.76
CA ILE A 86 3.34 -8.86 -9.91
C ILE A 86 4.43 -8.48 -10.91
N ARG A 87 5.57 -9.17 -10.88
CA ARG A 87 6.68 -8.95 -11.82
C ARG A 87 6.31 -9.37 -13.24
N GLU A 88 5.69 -10.54 -13.40
CA GLU A 88 5.21 -11.03 -14.71
C GLU A 88 4.23 -10.04 -15.33
N ARG A 89 3.29 -9.53 -14.51
CA ARG A 89 2.26 -8.57 -14.92
C ARG A 89 2.73 -7.12 -14.78
N SER A 90 3.92 -6.83 -15.30
CA SER A 90 4.45 -5.45 -15.40
C SER A 90 3.57 -4.51 -16.24
N ASP A 91 2.64 -5.07 -17.03
CA ASP A 91 1.62 -4.36 -17.79
C ASP A 91 0.40 -3.93 -16.95
N LEU A 92 0.33 -4.30 -15.67
CA LEU A 92 -0.67 -3.87 -14.69
C LEU A 92 -0.02 -3.00 -13.61
N HIS A 93 -0.79 -2.10 -13.00
CA HIS A 93 -0.34 -1.35 -11.81
C HIS A 93 -1.01 -1.90 -10.55
N PHE A 94 -0.23 -2.34 -9.57
CA PHE A 94 -0.75 -2.92 -8.33
C PHE A 94 -0.76 -1.90 -7.19
N LEU A 95 -1.84 -1.86 -6.42
CA LEU A 95 -1.98 -1.01 -5.24
C LEU A 95 -2.44 -1.85 -4.06
N PHE A 96 -1.66 -1.90 -2.99
CA PHE A 96 -2.11 -2.41 -1.69
C PHE A 96 -2.02 -1.35 -0.62
N LEU A 97 -2.88 -1.45 0.38
CA LEU A 97 -2.88 -0.61 1.57
C LEU A 97 -2.53 -1.48 2.77
N THR A 98 -1.70 -0.97 3.67
CA THR A 98 -1.30 -1.70 4.87
C THR A 98 -1.33 -0.81 6.12
N LYS A 99 -1.57 -1.43 7.26
CA LYS A 99 -1.30 -0.84 8.59
C LYS A 99 0.00 -1.36 9.21
N ARG A 100 0.67 -2.33 8.56
CA ARG A 100 1.81 -3.11 9.04
C ARG A 100 3.10 -2.70 8.32
N ILE A 101 3.30 -1.40 8.12
CA ILE A 101 4.36 -0.89 7.25
C ILE A 101 5.76 -1.21 7.77
N GLU A 102 5.89 -1.46 9.07
CA GLU A 102 7.13 -1.91 9.72
C GLU A 102 7.64 -3.26 9.17
N ARG A 103 6.75 -4.12 8.66
CA ARG A 103 7.12 -5.41 8.07
C ARG A 103 7.58 -5.32 6.61
N PHE A 104 7.59 -4.14 6.02
CA PHE A 104 7.76 -4.00 4.57
C PHE A 104 9.06 -4.64 4.06
N LEU A 105 10.19 -4.38 4.72
CA LEU A 105 11.49 -4.93 4.30
C LEU A 105 11.60 -6.44 4.48
N ASP A 106 10.85 -7.03 5.42
CA ASP A 106 10.77 -8.48 5.60
C ASP A 106 9.89 -9.15 4.54
N CYS A 107 9.04 -8.38 3.85
CA CYS A 107 8.01 -8.88 2.97
C CYS A 107 8.30 -8.69 1.49
N VAL A 108 9.23 -7.81 1.10
CA VAL A 108 9.57 -7.54 -0.29
C VAL A 108 10.51 -8.62 -0.87
N PRO A 109 10.50 -8.83 -2.21
CA PRO A 109 11.41 -9.76 -2.84
C PRO A 109 12.85 -9.21 -2.83
N HIS A 110 13.84 -10.10 -2.98
CA HIS A 110 15.26 -9.72 -2.93
C HIS A 110 15.69 -8.69 -3.98
N ASP A 111 15.01 -8.64 -5.11
CA ASP A 111 15.27 -7.72 -6.21
C ASP A 111 14.34 -6.50 -6.22
N TRP A 112 13.78 -6.15 -5.07
CA TRP A 112 12.97 -4.94 -4.90
C TRP A 112 13.76 -3.65 -5.22
N GLU A 113 15.08 -3.63 -4.96
CA GLU A 113 15.97 -2.48 -5.20
C GLU A 113 15.41 -1.14 -4.68
N SER A 114 15.07 -0.22 -5.58
CA SER A 114 14.49 1.11 -5.29
C SER A 114 12.96 1.16 -5.44
N GLY A 115 12.34 0.01 -5.65
CA GLY A 115 10.91 -0.20 -5.79
C GLY A 115 10.45 -0.44 -7.21
N TYR A 116 9.46 -1.31 -7.36
CA TYR A 116 8.84 -1.62 -8.65
C TYR A 116 8.03 -0.45 -9.19
N GLU A 117 8.21 -0.11 -10.47
CA GLU A 117 7.45 0.93 -11.18
C GLU A 117 5.95 0.63 -11.18
N ASN A 118 5.58 -0.65 -11.25
CA ASN A 118 4.20 -1.08 -11.36
C ASN A 118 3.53 -1.35 -10.00
N VAL A 119 4.07 -0.82 -8.91
CA VAL A 119 3.54 -1.03 -7.55
C VAL A 119 3.44 0.29 -6.77
N THR A 120 2.24 0.57 -6.25
CA THR A 120 1.99 1.60 -5.24
C THR A 120 1.76 0.96 -3.88
N VAL A 121 2.49 1.44 -2.88
CA VAL A 121 2.32 1.01 -1.49
C VAL A 121 1.60 2.11 -0.72
N GLY A 122 0.46 1.77 -0.13
CA GLY A 122 -0.30 2.69 0.71
C GLY A 122 -0.10 2.43 2.20
N CYS A 123 0.31 3.44 2.95
CA CYS A 123 0.38 3.39 4.41
C CYS A 123 -0.87 4.04 5.02
N THR A 124 -1.62 3.29 5.82
CA THR A 124 -2.78 3.83 6.54
C THR A 124 -2.34 4.49 7.85
N VAL A 125 -2.79 5.71 8.10
CA VAL A 125 -2.57 6.48 9.33
C VAL A 125 -3.91 7.04 9.83
N GLU A 126 -4.46 6.43 10.87
CA GLU A 126 -5.82 6.73 11.34
C GLU A 126 -5.90 7.72 12.52
N ASN A 127 -4.77 8.04 13.14
CA ASN A 127 -4.65 9.00 14.24
C ASN A 127 -3.21 9.55 14.29
N GLN A 128 -2.97 10.56 15.13
CA GLN A 128 -1.66 11.21 15.25
C GLN A 128 -0.57 10.22 15.69
N GLU A 129 -0.86 9.36 16.66
CA GLU A 129 0.07 8.34 17.16
C GLU A 129 0.59 7.43 16.03
N ASN A 130 -0.31 6.92 15.18
CA ASN A 130 0.07 6.09 14.04
C ASN A 130 0.72 6.90 12.92
N ALA A 131 0.40 8.18 12.77
CA ALA A 131 1.10 9.06 11.83
C ALA A 131 2.57 9.23 12.25
N ASP A 132 2.81 9.57 13.52
CA ASP A 132 4.16 9.77 14.08
C ASP A 132 4.98 8.48 13.98
N TYR A 133 4.38 7.33 14.32
CA TYR A 133 5.04 6.03 14.24
C TYR A 133 5.30 5.57 12.79
N ARG A 134 4.24 5.50 11.97
CA ARG A 134 4.33 4.85 10.64
C ARG A 134 4.95 5.73 9.58
N LEU A 135 4.73 7.05 9.60
CA LEU A 135 5.27 7.93 8.55
C LEU A 135 6.78 8.06 8.65
N HIS A 136 7.33 8.02 9.86
CA HIS A 136 8.77 7.95 10.06
C HIS A 136 9.38 6.76 9.32
N ILE A 137 8.85 5.55 9.55
CA ILE A 137 9.27 4.32 8.87
C ILE A 137 9.01 4.44 7.37
N PHE A 138 7.78 4.77 6.99
CA PHE A 138 7.36 4.81 5.59
C PHE A 138 8.19 5.76 4.74
N SER A 139 8.64 6.88 5.31
CA SER A 139 9.48 7.86 4.62
C SER A 139 10.85 7.31 4.23
N SER A 140 11.44 6.41 5.02
CA SER A 140 12.77 5.85 4.78
C SER A 140 12.78 4.62 3.87
N LEU A 141 11.61 3.97 3.66
CA LEU A 141 11.51 2.77 2.84
C LEU A 141 11.79 3.04 1.34
N PRO A 142 12.43 2.10 0.62
CA PRO A 142 12.77 2.22 -0.80
C PRO A 142 11.54 1.94 -1.68
N ILE A 143 10.50 2.78 -1.56
CA ILE A 143 9.25 2.63 -2.31
C ILE A 143 9.14 3.77 -3.29
N ARG A 144 8.99 3.42 -4.57
CA ARG A 144 8.89 4.38 -5.67
C ARG A 144 7.59 5.17 -5.66
N HIS A 145 6.46 4.48 -5.55
CA HIS A 145 5.13 5.09 -5.48
C HIS A 145 4.54 4.92 -4.08
N LYS A 146 4.69 5.96 -3.26
CA LYS A 146 4.14 6.02 -1.89
C LYS A 146 2.77 6.68 -1.90
N ASN A 147 1.83 6.10 -1.16
CA ASN A 147 0.52 6.68 -0.90
C ASN A 147 0.24 6.70 0.61
N ILE A 148 -0.30 7.81 1.12
CA ILE A 148 -0.69 7.92 2.53
C ILE A 148 -2.21 7.98 2.59
N ILE A 149 -2.81 7.08 3.36
CA ILE A 149 -4.25 7.05 3.60
C ILE A 149 -4.51 7.60 5.00
N SER A 150 -4.97 8.85 5.06
CA SER A 150 -5.43 9.48 6.30
C SER A 150 -6.96 9.38 6.41
N HIS A 151 -7.46 9.31 7.65
CA HIS A 151 -8.88 9.54 7.95
C HIS A 151 -8.97 10.48 9.14
N ASN A 152 -9.36 11.73 8.89
CA ASN A 152 -9.53 12.76 9.93
C ASN A 152 -8.30 12.97 10.85
N VAL A 153 -7.11 12.61 10.36
CA VAL A 153 -5.85 12.94 11.03
C VAL A 153 -5.43 14.29 10.51
N HIS A 154 -5.46 15.29 11.38
CA HIS A 154 -4.89 16.58 11.04
C HIS A 154 -3.37 16.45 10.98
N PHE A 155 -2.76 16.71 9.82
CA PHE A 155 -1.30 16.79 9.70
C PHE A 155 -0.88 18.09 9.04
N GLU A 156 0.13 18.73 9.64
CA GLU A 156 0.73 19.96 9.15
C GLU A 156 2.10 19.64 8.54
N PHE A 157 2.25 19.89 7.24
CA PHE A 157 3.58 19.97 6.64
C PHE A 157 4.28 21.21 7.15
N ARG A 158 5.25 21.01 8.06
CA ARG A 158 5.95 22.12 8.70
C ARG A 158 7.08 22.71 7.87
N GLN A 159 7.71 21.91 7.01
CA GLN A 159 8.85 22.32 6.18
C GLN A 159 8.83 21.55 4.86
N CYS A 160 9.33 22.20 3.79
CA CYS A 160 9.66 21.54 2.54
C CYS A 160 11.16 21.20 2.49
N GLY A 161 11.58 20.38 1.52
CA GLY A 161 12.98 20.10 1.28
C GLY A 161 13.75 21.35 0.84
N THR A 162 15.01 21.47 1.29
CA THR A 162 15.92 22.54 0.85
C THR A 162 16.20 22.45 -0.64
N HIS A 163 16.34 21.22 -1.15
CA HIS A 163 16.50 20.93 -2.58
C HIS A 163 15.37 20.02 -3.03
N PHE A 164 14.65 20.42 -4.08
CA PHE A 164 13.57 19.60 -4.65
C PHE A 164 13.42 19.86 -6.14
N ILE A 165 12.88 18.87 -6.87
CA ILE A 165 12.59 18.99 -8.30
C ILE A 165 11.10 19.25 -8.47
N LYS A 166 10.76 20.22 -9.32
CA LYS A 166 9.39 20.48 -9.77
C LYS A 166 9.43 20.84 -11.25
N ASP A 167 8.55 20.24 -12.05
CA ASP A 167 8.48 20.47 -13.51
C ASP A 167 9.86 20.31 -14.18
N ASP A 168 10.55 19.21 -13.87
CA ASP A 168 11.91 18.87 -14.32
C ASP A 168 13.01 19.90 -14.02
N LYS A 169 12.73 20.85 -13.11
CA LYS A 169 13.68 21.88 -12.69
C LYS A 169 14.04 21.71 -11.22
N LEU A 170 15.34 21.78 -10.92
CA LEU A 170 15.85 21.79 -9.55
C LEU A 170 15.64 23.17 -8.91
N TYR A 171 15.02 23.18 -7.74
CA TYR A 171 14.85 24.37 -6.90
C TYR A 171 15.64 24.21 -5.60
N THR A 172 16.20 25.33 -5.14
CA THR A 172 16.84 25.43 -3.82
C THR A 172 16.14 26.53 -3.02
N LEU A 173 15.60 26.18 -1.85
CA LEU A 173 14.98 27.12 -0.92
C LEU A 173 15.92 27.46 0.23
N LYS A 174 15.87 28.70 0.68
CA LYS A 174 16.59 29.09 1.90
C LYS A 174 15.86 28.52 3.11
N GLY A 175 16.60 28.14 4.16
CA GLY A 175 16.03 27.58 5.39
C GLY A 175 14.86 28.39 5.98
N ARG A 176 14.96 29.71 5.93
CA ARG A 176 13.91 30.65 6.39
C ARG A 176 12.60 30.55 5.60
N ASP A 177 12.67 30.08 4.36
CA ASP A 177 11.52 30.02 3.45
C ASP A 177 10.84 28.65 3.51
N LEU A 178 11.47 27.62 4.10
CA LEU A 178 10.97 26.24 4.08
C LEU A 178 9.59 26.10 4.72
N CYS A 179 9.39 26.71 5.89
CA CYS A 179 8.11 26.64 6.59
C CYS A 179 7.01 27.41 5.86
N ASN A 180 7.34 28.60 5.34
CA ASN A 180 6.38 29.43 4.61
C ASN A 180 5.94 28.76 3.31
N GLN A 181 6.86 28.11 2.59
CA GLN A 181 6.53 27.37 1.36
C GLN A 181 5.71 26.12 1.64
N ALA A 182 6.02 25.38 2.73
CA ALA A 182 5.22 24.23 3.14
C ALA A 182 3.76 24.62 3.43
N LYS A 183 3.54 25.74 4.13
CA LYS A 183 2.19 26.28 4.38
C LYS A 183 1.46 26.68 3.09
N LYS A 184 2.16 27.30 2.13
CA LYS A 184 1.58 27.73 0.85
C LYS A 184 1.20 26.58 -0.07
N ALA A 185 1.74 25.38 0.15
CA ALA A 185 1.37 24.21 -0.63
C ALA A 185 -0.08 23.78 -0.36
N SER A 186 -0.70 24.21 0.75
CA SER A 186 -2.10 23.93 1.09
C SER A 186 -2.46 22.44 1.02
N ILE A 187 -1.50 21.59 1.38
CA ILE A 187 -1.62 20.12 1.40
C ILE A 187 -1.83 19.56 2.81
N ASN A 188 -1.97 20.43 3.81
CA ASN A 188 -2.40 20.02 5.15
C ASN A 188 -3.83 19.50 5.06
N PHE A 189 -4.11 18.40 5.75
CA PHE A 189 -5.44 17.82 5.93
C PHE A 189 -5.74 17.78 7.42
#